data_AF-A0A3N5K6M4-F1
#
_entry.id   AF-A0A3N5K6M4-F1
#
_cell.length_a   1.000
_cell.length_b   1.000
_cell.length_c   1.000
_cell.angle_alpha   90.00
_cell.angle_beta   90.00
_cell.angle_gamma   90.00
#
_symmetry.space_group_name_H-M   'P 1'
#
loop_
_entity.id
_entity.type
_entity.pdbx_description
1 polymer ?
#
loop_
_entity_poly.entity_id
_entity_poly.type
_entity_poly.pdbx_seq_one_letter_code
_entity_poly.pdbx_strand_id
1 'polypeptide(L)'
;MVGVDHVGIGTDIFADPTHGTWWNSNTRMRYPEICGGMTYETHGLAGFEHHTEFAAVVEAMTRHGYAQVDIRKIAGENWMRVFRQVWRG
;
A
#
# COMPACT_ATOMS: atom_id res chain seq x y z
N MET A 1 17.03 -10.95 0.75
CA MET A 1 16.29 -9.77 0.23
C MET A 1 15.97 -10.00 -1.24
N VAL A 2 14.85 -9.50 -1.76
CA VAL A 2 14.36 -9.77 -3.14
C VAL A 2 15.03 -8.92 -4.24
N GLY A 3 15.76 -7.86 -3.85
CA GLY A 3 16.41 -6.93 -4.79
C GLY A 3 15.45 -5.86 -5.34
N VAL A 4 15.96 -4.67 -5.64
CA VAL A 4 15.14 -3.49 -5.97
C VAL A 4 14.26 -3.67 -7.20
N ASP A 5 14.69 -4.49 -8.17
CA ASP A 5 13.89 -4.78 -9.37
C ASP A 5 12.67 -5.68 -9.09
N HIS A 6 12.56 -6.24 -7.88
CA HIS A 6 11.49 -7.14 -7.46
C HIS A 6 10.65 -6.59 -6.30
N VAL A 7 10.68 -5.27 -6.08
CA VAL A 7 9.88 -4.59 -5.05
C VAL A 7 8.85 -3.68 -5.69
N GLY A 8 7.62 -3.70 -5.19
CA GLY A 8 6.55 -2.77 -5.54
C GLY A 8 5.70 -2.46 -4.31
N ILE A 9 4.86 -1.42 -4.40
CA ILE A 9 3.97 -1.02 -3.31
C ILE A 9 2.56 -1.55 -3.58
N GLY A 10 1.91 -2.08 -2.55
CA GLY A 10 0.49 -2.39 -2.49
C GLY A 10 -0.04 -1.94 -1.14
N THR A 11 -0.72 -0.79 -1.10
CA THR A 11 -1.08 -0.13 0.17
C THR A 11 -2.25 -0.80 0.90
N ASP A 12 -3.05 -1.60 0.18
CA ASP A 12 -4.30 -2.18 0.69
C ASP A 12 -5.28 -1.13 1.25
N ILE A 13 -5.17 0.12 0.76
CA ILE A 13 -6.10 1.19 1.12
C ILE A 13 -7.39 0.99 0.34
N PHE A 14 -8.47 0.75 1.08
CA PHE A 14 -9.82 0.73 0.55
C PHE A 14 -10.47 2.09 0.77
N ALA A 15 -10.87 2.78 -0.32
CA ALA A 15 -11.65 4.00 -0.23
C ALA A 15 -13.09 3.68 0.20
N ASP A 16 -13.28 3.47 1.50
CA ASP A 16 -14.51 2.92 2.06
C ASP A 16 -15.66 3.95 2.03
N PRO A 17 -16.71 3.71 1.22
CA PRO A 17 -17.88 4.58 1.20
C PRO A 17 -18.81 4.34 2.40
N THR A 18 -18.56 3.28 3.19
CA THR A 18 -19.45 2.81 4.26
C THR A 18 -19.05 3.28 5.66
N HIS A 19 -18.03 4.13 5.75
CA HIS A 19 -17.57 4.75 7.00
C HIS A 19 -17.26 3.70 8.08
N GLY A 20 -16.53 2.65 7.71
CA GLY A 20 -16.09 1.58 8.59
C GLY A 20 -17.06 0.42 8.79
N THR A 21 -18.29 0.51 8.26
CA THR A 21 -19.27 -0.58 8.36
C THR A 21 -18.75 -1.83 7.66
N TRP A 22 -18.18 -1.70 6.46
CA TRP A 22 -17.61 -2.82 5.73
C TRP A 22 -16.46 -3.45 6.49
N TRP A 23 -15.51 -2.64 6.97
CA TRP A 23 -14.34 -3.15 7.70
C TRP A 23 -14.73 -3.90 8.98
N ASN A 24 -15.65 -3.34 9.78
CA ASN A 24 -16.13 -3.96 11.01
C ASN A 24 -16.90 -5.27 10.76
N SER A 25 -17.69 -5.35 9.69
CA SER A 25 -18.50 -6.53 9.36
C SER A 25 -17.76 -7.59 8.54
N ASN A 26 -16.63 -7.25 7.92
CA ASN A 26 -15.84 -8.15 7.07
C ASN A 26 -14.46 -8.41 7.66
N THR A 27 -13.51 -7.52 7.46
CA THR A 27 -12.09 -7.74 7.80
C THR A 27 -11.92 -8.04 9.28
N ARG A 28 -12.51 -7.21 10.16
CA ARG A 28 -12.41 -7.41 11.61
C ARG A 28 -13.01 -8.73 12.08
N MET A 29 -14.14 -9.13 11.50
CA MET A 29 -14.83 -10.38 11.85
C MET A 29 -14.07 -11.62 11.34
N ARG A 30 -13.41 -11.52 10.19
CA ARG A 30 -12.62 -12.63 9.60
C ARG A 30 -11.29 -12.84 10.29
N TYR A 31 -10.69 -11.76 10.81
CA TYR A 31 -9.35 -11.78 11.41
C TYR A 31 -9.34 -11.15 12.81
N PRO A 32 -10.15 -11.64 13.76
CA PRO A 32 -10.28 -11.04 15.09
C PRO A 32 -8.97 -11.06 15.90
N GLU A 33 -8.09 -12.02 15.66
CA GLU A 33 -6.78 -12.13 16.29
C GLU A 33 -5.79 -11.04 15.83
N ILE A 34 -5.99 -10.50 14.63
CA ILE A 34 -5.19 -9.39 14.09
C ILE A 34 -5.88 -8.06 14.40
N CYS A 35 -7.19 -7.98 14.16
CA CYS A 35 -7.95 -6.73 14.20
C CYS A 35 -8.64 -6.43 15.54
N GLY A 36 -8.64 -7.36 16.49
CA GLY A 36 -9.45 -7.27 17.72
C GLY A 36 -9.18 -6.03 18.56
N GLY A 37 -7.94 -5.53 18.56
CA GLY A 37 -7.53 -4.31 19.28
C GLY A 37 -7.61 -3.02 18.48
N MET A 38 -8.01 -3.07 17.21
CA MET A 38 -8.06 -1.90 16.33
C MET A 38 -9.50 -1.38 16.18
N THR A 39 -9.69 -0.09 15.93
CA THR A 39 -10.95 0.47 15.41
C THR A 39 -10.82 0.72 13.91
N TYR A 40 -11.91 1.14 13.27
CA TYR A 40 -11.84 1.53 11.86
C TYR A 40 -10.86 2.69 11.65
N GLU A 41 -10.86 3.64 12.57
CA GLU A 41 -10.04 4.86 12.53
C GLU A 41 -8.57 4.58 12.85
N THR A 42 -8.28 3.49 13.59
CA THR A 42 -6.91 3.17 14.04
C THR A 42 -6.30 1.96 13.34
N HIS A 43 -6.97 1.36 12.35
CA HIS A 43 -6.43 0.19 11.65
C HIS A 43 -5.34 0.55 10.63
N GLY A 44 -5.28 1.82 10.22
CA GLY A 44 -4.34 2.34 9.24
C GLY A 44 -3.10 2.99 9.87
N LEU A 45 -2.25 3.53 9.00
CA LEU A 45 -1.14 4.39 9.41
C LEU A 45 -1.63 5.84 9.46
N ALA A 46 -1.42 6.51 10.60
CA ALA A 46 -1.80 7.91 10.77
C ALA A 46 -1.08 8.81 9.75
N GLY A 47 -1.83 9.65 9.02
CA GLY A 47 -1.34 10.49 7.92
C GLY A 47 -1.04 9.74 6.61
N PHE A 48 -1.58 8.52 6.46
CA PHE A 48 -1.51 7.70 5.26
C PHE A 48 -2.75 6.81 5.11
N GLU A 49 -3.91 7.36 5.48
CA GLU A 49 -5.21 6.70 5.46
C GLU A 49 -5.84 6.68 4.06
N HIS A 50 -5.43 7.59 3.17
CA HIS A 50 -6.04 7.80 1.86
C HIS A 50 -5.06 7.60 0.71
N HIS A 51 -5.55 7.02 -0.39
CA HIS A 51 -4.75 6.78 -1.60
C HIS A 51 -4.15 8.07 -2.21
N THR A 52 -4.78 9.23 -1.95
CA THR A 52 -4.27 10.54 -2.35
C THR A 52 -2.96 10.91 -1.67
N GLU A 53 -2.62 10.25 -0.56
CA GLU A 53 -1.43 10.52 0.24
C GLU A 53 -0.22 9.69 -0.22
N PHE A 54 -0.36 8.88 -1.28
CA PHE A 54 0.71 8.02 -1.81
C PHE A 54 2.04 8.76 -2.05
N ALA A 55 1.99 10.05 -2.41
CA ALA A 55 3.17 10.89 -2.58
C ALA A 55 4.06 10.95 -1.32
N ALA A 56 3.48 10.84 -0.11
CA ALA A 56 4.21 10.84 1.15
C ALA A 56 5.23 9.69 1.25
N VAL A 57 4.97 8.54 0.60
CA VAL A 57 5.93 7.42 0.54
C VAL A 57 7.14 7.81 -0.31
N VAL A 58 6.91 8.44 -1.47
CA VAL A 58 7.97 8.89 -2.37
C VAL A 58 8.84 9.97 -1.70
N GLU A 59 8.21 10.90 -1.00
CA GLU A 59 8.90 11.92 -0.20
C GLU A 59 9.74 11.30 0.92
N ALA A 60 9.19 10.31 1.64
CA ALA A 60 9.93 9.58 2.65
C ALA A 60 11.15 8.86 2.05
N MET A 61 10.98 8.12 0.96
CA MET A 61 12.10 7.45 0.27
C MET A 61 13.19 8.44 -0.16
N THR A 62 12.79 9.61 -0.67
CA THR A 62 13.72 10.67 -1.05
C THR A 62 14.50 11.18 0.18
N ARG A 63 13.81 11.49 1.28
CA ARG A 63 14.44 11.91 2.54
C ARG A 63 15.40 10.88 3.12
N HIS A 64 15.11 9.59 2.91
CA HIS A 64 15.96 8.48 3.34
C HIS A 64 17.10 8.15 2.37
N GLY A 65 17.31 8.95 1.31
CA GLY A 65 18.48 8.85 0.44
C GLY A 65 18.39 7.75 -0.63
N TYR A 66 17.19 7.27 -0.96
CA TYR A 66 17.01 6.34 -2.07
C TYR A 66 17.37 7.01 -3.39
N ALA A 67 18.05 6.28 -4.27
CA ALA A 67 18.35 6.79 -5.61
C ALA A 67 17.05 6.99 -6.39
N GLN A 68 16.95 8.09 -7.16
CA GLN A 68 15.74 8.41 -7.93
C GLN A 68 15.33 7.29 -8.91
N VAL A 69 16.30 6.56 -9.45
CA VAL A 69 16.05 5.38 -10.30
C VAL A 69 15.35 4.26 -9.53
N ASP A 70 15.70 4.06 -8.27
CA ASP A 70 15.13 3.01 -7.42
C ASP A 70 13.73 3.40 -6.93
N ILE A 71 13.52 4.68 -6.61
CA ILE A 71 12.19 5.23 -6.28
C ILE A 71 11.21 4.97 -7.43
N ARG A 72 11.59 5.30 -8.67
CA ARG A 72 10.76 5.06 -9.85
C ARG A 72 10.41 3.58 -10.05
N LYS A 73 11.39 2.68 -9.87
CA LYS A 73 11.19 1.23 -9.90
C LYS A 73 10.11 0.79 -8.92
N ILE A 74 10.28 1.17 -7.66
CA ILE A 74 9.40 0.78 -6.55
C ILE A 74 8.01 1.41 -6.69
N ALA A 75 7.93 2.68 -7.09
CA ALA A 75 6.69 3.42 -7.23
C ALA A 75 5.78 2.89 -8.35
N GLY A 76 6.32 2.19 -9.34
CA GLY A 76 5.47 1.55 -10.34
C GLY A 76 6.16 0.89 -11.52
N GLU A 77 7.41 1.22 -11.86
CA GLU A 77 8.01 0.67 -13.09
C GLU A 77 8.22 -0.84 -13.02
N ASN A 78 8.47 -1.39 -11.83
CA ASN A 78 8.51 -2.82 -11.60
C ASN A 78 7.14 -3.48 -11.86
N TRP A 79 6.06 -2.89 -11.36
CA TRP A 79 4.70 -3.36 -11.66
C TRP A 79 4.42 -3.32 -13.16
N MET A 80 4.75 -2.21 -13.82
CA MET A 80 4.54 -2.06 -15.25
C MET A 80 5.37 -3.07 -16.07
N ARG A 81 6.59 -3.40 -15.63
CA ARG A 81 7.41 -4.47 -16.23
C ARG A 81 6.72 -5.82 -16.12
N VAL A 82 6.23 -6.18 -14.92
CA VAL A 82 5.53 -7.45 -14.68
C VAL A 82 4.25 -7.53 -15.51
N PHE A 83 3.40 -6.51 -15.49
CA PHE A 83 2.17 -6.44 -16.27
C PHE A 83 2.42 -6.63 -17.77
N ARG A 84 3.42 -5.94 -18.33
CA ARG A 84 3.83 -6.12 -19.73
C ARG A 84 4.31 -7.54 -20.04
N GLN A 85 4.90 -8.25 -19.09
CA GLN A 85 5.38 -9.61 -19.31
C GLN A 85 4.22 -10.61 -19.29
N VAL A 86 3.27 -10.45 -18.35
CA VAL A 86 2.17 -11.42 -18.17
C VAL A 86 1.01 -11.22 -19.14
N TRP A 87 0.77 -10.01 -19.63
CA TRP A 87 -0.35 -9.70 -20.56
C TRP A 87 -0.01 -9.83 -22.04
N ARG A 88 1.18 -10.31 -22.41
CA ARG A 88 1.53 -10.66 -23.80
C ARG A 88 0.97 -12.02 -24.24
N GLY A 89 0.01 -12.56 -23.48
CA GLY A 89 -0.73 -13.78 -23.81
C GLY A 89 -1.81 -13.54 -24.84
#